data_AF-A0A7X3A5N4-F1
#
_entry.id   AF-A0A7X3A5N4-F1
#
_cell.length_a   1.000
_cell.length_b   1.000
_cell.length_c   1.000
_cell.angle_alpha   90.00
_cell.angle_beta   90.00
_cell.angle_gamma   90.00
#
_symmetry.space_group_name_H-M   'P 1'
#
loop_
_entity.id
_entity.type
_entity.pdbx_description
1 polymer ?
#
loop_
_entity_poly.entity_id
_entity_poly.type
_entity_poly.pdbx_seq_one_letter_code
_entity_poly.pdbx_strand_id
1 'polypeptide(L)'
;MNNLYFYYQYTNNNWPSDITFYFNGKKVGMWTSPGDFGGKGKLNPPWWFESVSQYGLLKHLIIKKDGTFMDGIQLSDVSIDDIDIRSNQWTFRIAVEADAEHIGGVTLFGSGFGNHNQDLVFRLYYTKNGASPGRIAAP
;
A
#
# COMPACT_ATOMS: atom_id res chain seq x y z
N MET A 1 43.57 1.66 5.61
CA MET A 1 42.54 0.86 4.92
C MET A 1 41.40 0.70 5.90
N ASN A 2 40.25 1.32 5.63
CA ASN A 2 39.09 1.23 6.51
C ASN A 2 38.15 0.18 5.93
N ASN A 3 37.90 -0.90 6.68
CA ASN A 3 36.91 -1.89 6.31
C ASN A 3 35.52 -1.32 6.57
N LEU A 4 34.73 -1.20 5.51
CA LEU A 4 33.32 -0.86 5.59
C LEU A 4 32.54 -2.14 5.91
N TYR A 5 32.10 -2.28 7.15
CA TYR A 5 31.21 -3.37 7.54
C TYR A 5 29.78 -3.00 7.12
N PHE A 6 29.23 -3.70 6.13
CA PHE A 6 27.79 -3.68 5.88
C PHE A 6 27.13 -4.52 6.98
N TYR A 7 26.46 -3.87 7.93
CA TYR A 7 25.53 -4.58 8.81
C TYR A 7 24.37 -5.07 7.95
N TYR A 8 24.29 -6.39 7.73
CA TYR A 8 23.10 -7.03 7.18
C TYR A 8 21.98 -6.85 8.20
N GLN A 9 20.89 -6.19 7.82
CA GLN A 9 19.70 -6.10 8.66
C GLN A 9 19.08 -7.49 8.74
N TYR A 10 19.24 -8.16 9.89
CA TYR A 10 18.57 -9.41 10.18
C TYR A 10 17.06 -9.16 10.28
N THR A 11 16.24 -10.00 9.66
CA THR A 11 14.77 -9.94 9.82
C THR A 11 14.39 -10.00 11.29
N ASN A 12 13.67 -8.99 11.78
CA ASN A 12 13.12 -8.98 13.13
C ASN A 12 11.58 -8.92 13.08
N ASN A 13 10.94 -10.03 13.45
CA ASN A 13 9.48 -10.13 13.54
C ASN A 13 8.86 -9.15 14.56
N ASN A 14 9.67 -8.51 15.42
CA ASN A 14 9.27 -7.51 16.41
C ASN A 14 9.97 -6.17 16.12
N TRP A 15 9.84 -5.67 14.89
CA TRP A 15 10.32 -4.36 14.47
C TRP A 15 9.16 -3.56 13.86
N PRO A 16 8.32 -2.93 14.68
CA PRO A 16 7.16 -2.24 14.17
C PRO A 16 7.55 -1.07 13.26
N SER A 17 6.69 -0.77 12.30
CA SER A 17 6.87 0.35 11.39
C SER A 17 5.53 0.98 11.08
N ASP A 18 5.39 2.27 11.40
CA ASP A 18 4.19 3.04 11.13
C ASP A 18 4.19 3.50 9.67
N ILE A 19 3.36 2.85 8.86
CA ILE A 19 3.28 3.08 7.43
C ILE A 19 2.08 3.97 7.15
N THR A 20 2.36 5.19 6.69
CA THR A 20 1.34 6.17 6.32
C THR A 20 1.08 6.14 4.81
N PHE A 21 -0.20 6.17 4.45
CA PHE A 21 -0.67 6.17 3.08
C PHE A 21 -1.25 7.52 2.69
N TYR A 22 -0.90 7.96 1.49
CA TYR A 22 -1.42 9.17 0.88
C TYR A 22 -1.98 8.86 -0.50
N PHE A 23 -3.13 9.45 -0.81
CA PHE A 23 -3.72 9.43 -2.14
C PHE A 23 -3.99 10.87 -2.58
N ASN A 24 -3.49 11.26 -3.76
CA ASN A 24 -3.58 12.63 -4.28
C ASN A 24 -3.14 13.68 -3.25
N GLY A 25 -2.04 13.40 -2.54
CA GLY A 25 -1.48 14.27 -1.50
C GLY A 25 -2.24 14.25 -0.17
N LYS A 26 -3.43 13.65 -0.08
CA LYS A 26 -4.20 13.55 1.16
C LYS A 26 -3.78 12.32 1.96
N LYS A 27 -3.50 12.49 3.26
CA LYS A 27 -3.26 11.38 4.19
C LYS A 27 -4.57 10.60 4.35
N VAL A 28 -4.60 9.35 3.89
CA VAL A 28 -5.81 8.50 3.93
C VAL A 28 -5.81 7.53 5.11
N GLY A 29 -4.66 7.28 5.72
CA GLY A 29 -4.56 6.44 6.90
C GLY A 29 -3.13 6.09 7.27
N MET A 30 -2.95 5.48 8.43
CA MET A 30 -1.68 4.91 8.88
C MET A 30 -1.94 3.52 9.44
N TRP A 31 -1.03 2.59 9.15
CA TRP A 31 -1.06 1.23 9.66
C TRP A 31 0.32 0.84 10.19
N THR A 32 0.35 0.32 11.40
CA THR A 32 1.58 -0.23 11.99
C THR A 32 1.79 -1.66 11.51
N SER A 33 2.84 -1.87 10.72
CA SER A 33 3.37 -3.22 10.48
C SER A 33 3.99 -3.74 11.78
N PRO A 34 3.77 -5.02 12.17
CA PRO A 34 4.30 -5.55 13.42
C PRO A 34 5.81 -5.89 13.36
N GLY A 35 6.37 -6.12 12.17
CA GLY A 35 7.75 -6.56 12.01
C GLY A 35 8.12 -6.97 10.59
N ASP A 36 9.38 -7.37 10.44
CA ASP A 36 9.89 -8.03 9.24
C ASP A 36 9.57 -9.52 9.28
N PHE A 37 8.74 -10.00 8.36
CA PHE A 37 8.37 -11.41 8.32
C PHE A 37 9.54 -12.25 7.76
N GLY A 38 10.16 -13.03 8.65
CA GLY A 38 11.24 -13.98 8.33
C GLY A 38 10.76 -15.34 7.80
N GLY A 39 11.67 -16.10 7.19
CA GLY A 39 11.46 -17.43 6.58
C GLY A 39 11.32 -17.38 5.06
N LYS A 40 11.62 -18.47 4.32
CA LYS A 40 11.71 -18.44 2.84
C LYS A 40 10.38 -18.06 2.17
N GLY A 41 10.37 -16.92 1.47
CA GLY A 41 9.23 -16.52 0.64
C GLY A 41 8.98 -17.53 -0.48
N LYS A 42 7.72 -17.87 -0.73
CA LYS A 42 7.33 -18.94 -1.68
C LYS A 42 7.82 -18.68 -3.10
N LEU A 43 7.90 -17.41 -3.49
CA LEU A 43 8.21 -16.98 -4.84
C LEU A 43 9.62 -16.43 -4.98
N ASN A 44 10.33 -16.24 -3.87
CA ASN A 44 11.64 -15.60 -3.89
C ASN A 44 12.62 -16.39 -4.76
N PRO A 45 13.35 -15.71 -5.65
CA PRO A 45 14.33 -16.37 -6.48
C PRO A 45 15.51 -16.87 -5.61
N PRO A 46 16.25 -17.91 -6.06
CA PRO A 46 17.33 -18.49 -5.27
C PRO A 46 18.46 -17.52 -4.88
N TRP A 47 18.61 -16.41 -5.61
CA TRP A 47 19.59 -15.37 -5.34
C TRP A 47 19.15 -14.36 -4.27
N TRP A 48 17.91 -14.43 -3.78
CA TRP A 48 17.40 -13.57 -2.70
C TRP A 48 17.87 -14.09 -1.34
N PHE A 49 18.73 -13.33 -0.67
CA PHE A 49 19.35 -13.76 0.58
C PHE A 49 18.33 -13.96 1.70
N GLU A 50 18.42 -15.06 2.44
CA GLU A 50 17.48 -15.35 3.54
C GLU A 50 17.55 -14.34 4.70
N SER A 51 18.64 -13.57 4.78
CA SER A 51 18.86 -12.56 5.80
C SER A 51 18.02 -11.28 5.61
N VAL A 52 17.44 -11.03 4.42
CA VAL A 52 16.56 -9.88 4.17
C VAL A 52 15.09 -10.26 4.33
N SER A 53 14.19 -9.28 4.50
CA SER A 53 12.74 -9.51 4.57
C SER A 53 12.29 -10.36 3.39
N GLN A 54 11.62 -11.47 3.69
CA GLN A 54 11.35 -12.51 2.70
C GLN A 54 9.94 -12.45 2.14
N TYR A 55 8.98 -11.97 2.91
CA TYR A 55 7.60 -11.76 2.47
C TYR A 55 6.95 -10.68 3.33
N GLY A 56 5.75 -10.25 2.93
CA GLY A 56 4.94 -9.30 3.66
C GLY A 56 3.50 -9.77 3.78
N LEU A 57 2.68 -8.96 4.43
CA LEU A 57 1.23 -9.14 4.46
C LEU A 57 0.61 -8.52 3.22
N LEU A 58 -0.29 -9.25 2.55
CA LEU A 58 -1.14 -8.67 1.52
C LEU A 58 -2.20 -7.78 2.19
N LYS A 59 -2.09 -6.47 2.02
CA LYS A 59 -3.00 -5.47 2.60
C LYS A 59 -3.95 -4.91 1.56
N HIS A 60 -5.22 -4.75 1.91
CA HIS A 60 -6.22 -4.08 1.09
C HIS A 60 -6.62 -2.74 1.70
N LEU A 61 -6.17 -1.66 1.09
CA LEU A 61 -6.61 -0.30 1.41
C LEU A 61 -7.82 0.08 0.55
N ILE A 62 -8.94 0.41 1.18
CA ILE A 62 -10.20 0.72 0.50
C ILE A 62 -10.69 2.09 0.97
N ILE A 63 -10.90 3.00 0.01
CA ILE A 63 -11.46 4.33 0.25
C ILE A 63 -12.90 4.33 -0.26
N LYS A 64 -13.85 4.63 0.63
CA LYS A 64 -15.30 4.65 0.36
C LYS A 64 -15.92 5.97 0.81
N LYS A 65 -17.24 6.08 0.71
CA LYS A 65 -17.98 7.27 1.18
C LYS A 65 -17.93 7.45 2.70
N ASP A 66 -17.76 6.37 3.45
CA ASP A 66 -17.79 6.33 4.91
C ASP A 66 -16.39 6.28 5.54
N GLY A 67 -15.33 6.44 4.75
CA GLY A 67 -13.96 6.54 5.25
C GLY A 67 -12.97 5.66 4.49
N THR A 68 -11.77 5.53 5.07
CA THR A 68 -10.68 4.70 4.56
C THR A 68 -10.43 3.53 5.50
N PHE A 69 -10.32 2.33 4.94
CA PHE A 69 -10.23 1.07 5.68
C PHE A 69 -9.06 0.23 5.20
N MET A 70 -8.42 -0.48 6.11
CA MET A 70 -7.47 -1.54 5.79
C MET A 70 -7.96 -2.88 6.31
N ASP A 71 -8.19 -3.81 5.37
CA ASP A 71 -8.73 -5.15 5.67
C ASP A 71 -9.99 -5.13 6.58
N GLY A 72 -10.85 -4.12 6.38
CA GLY A 72 -12.10 -3.94 7.12
C GLY A 72 -12.01 -3.10 8.39
N ILE A 73 -10.80 -2.76 8.85
CA ILE A 73 -10.58 -1.87 10.01
C ILE A 73 -10.45 -0.43 9.50
N GLN A 74 -11.20 0.50 10.08
CA GLN A 74 -11.14 1.91 9.68
C GLN A 74 -9.80 2.52 10.12
N LEU A 75 -9.13 3.21 9.19
CA LEU A 75 -7.89 3.94 9.45
C LEU A 75 -8.13 5.45 9.57
N SER A 76 -9.13 5.99 8.87
CA SER A 76 -9.51 7.40 8.95
C SER A 76 -10.91 7.65 8.39
N ASP A 77 -11.43 8.86 8.64
CA ASP A 77 -12.69 9.35 8.06
C ASP A 77 -12.52 9.92 6.63
N VAL A 78 -11.32 9.86 6.05
CA VAL A 78 -11.08 10.37 4.69
C VAL A 78 -11.83 9.49 3.69
N SER A 79 -12.71 10.13 2.91
CA SER A 79 -13.63 9.46 2.00
C SER A 79 -13.22 9.56 0.53
N ILE A 80 -13.99 8.95 -0.36
CA ILE A 80 -13.80 9.05 -1.82
C ILE A 80 -14.01 10.48 -2.34
N ASP A 81 -14.84 11.27 -1.65
CA ASP A 81 -15.16 12.66 -2.03
C ASP A 81 -14.01 13.63 -1.66
N ASP A 82 -13.08 13.15 -0.83
CA ASP A 82 -11.98 13.92 -0.27
C ASP A 82 -10.67 13.88 -1.07
N ILE A 83 -10.55 12.94 -2.01
CA ILE A 83 -9.27 12.53 -2.60
C ILE A 83 -9.14 12.85 -4.09
N ASP A 84 -10.00 13.72 -4.63
CA ASP A 84 -10.00 14.12 -6.04
C ASP A 84 -9.90 12.95 -7.03
N ILE A 85 -10.79 11.96 -6.87
CA ILE A 85 -10.76 10.73 -7.66
C ILE A 85 -10.98 10.97 -9.17
N ARG A 86 -11.49 12.14 -9.56
CA ARG A 86 -11.74 12.50 -10.96
C ARG A 86 -10.52 13.11 -11.66
N SER A 87 -9.41 13.31 -10.95
CA SER A 87 -8.16 13.73 -11.57
C SER A 87 -7.70 12.75 -12.66
N ASN A 88 -7.12 13.28 -13.74
CA ASN A 88 -6.55 12.49 -14.84
C ASN A 88 -5.32 11.68 -14.43
N GLN A 89 -4.69 12.05 -13.31
CA GLN A 89 -3.51 11.40 -12.77
C GLN A 89 -3.68 11.24 -11.26
N TRP A 90 -3.34 10.05 -10.77
CA TRP A 90 -3.36 9.76 -9.35
C TRP A 90 -1.96 9.57 -8.81
N THR A 91 -1.73 10.10 -7.61
CA THR A 91 -0.51 9.84 -6.85
C THR A 91 -0.86 8.99 -5.65
N PHE A 92 -0.12 7.91 -5.48
CA PHE A 92 -0.17 7.10 -4.27
C PHE A 92 1.21 7.09 -3.65
N ARG A 93 1.29 7.53 -2.40
CA ARG A 93 2.54 7.60 -1.64
C ARG A 93 2.42 6.74 -0.40
N ILE A 94 3.42 5.90 -0.21
CA ILE A 94 3.65 5.11 0.99
C ILE A 94 4.86 5.75 1.68
N ALA A 95 4.73 6.07 2.96
CA ALA A 95 5.77 6.76 3.70
C ALA A 95 5.88 6.21 5.13
N VAL A 96 7.10 6.18 5.66
CA VAL A 96 7.34 6.19 7.10
C VAL A 96 7.64 7.65 7.44
N GLU A 97 6.74 8.29 8.19
CA GLU A 97 6.88 9.71 8.52
C GLU A 97 7.97 9.90 9.58
N ALA A 98 8.69 11.03 9.51
CA ALA A 98 9.85 11.28 10.37
C ALA A 98 9.48 11.48 11.86
N ASP A 99 8.23 11.78 12.13
CA ASP A 99 7.64 11.99 13.45
C ASP A 99 6.75 10.83 13.90
N ALA A 100 6.79 9.69 13.19
CA ALA A 100 6.06 8.50 13.58
C ALA A 100 6.58 7.91 14.90
N GLU A 101 5.72 7.20 15.64
CA GLU A 101 6.10 6.52 16.88
C GLU A 101 7.09 5.38 16.58
N HIS A 102 6.80 4.60 15.54
CA HIS A 102 7.64 3.51 15.06
C HIS A 102 8.31 3.86 13.73
N ILE A 103 9.48 4.50 13.81
CA ILE A 103 10.32 4.84 12.65
C ILE A 103 11.07 3.58 12.20
N GLY A 104 10.44 2.81 11.31
CA GLY A 104 11.03 1.63 10.68
C GLY A 104 11.33 1.83 9.20
N GLY A 105 11.07 0.79 8.42
CA GLY A 105 11.15 0.82 6.96
C GLY A 105 9.88 0.27 6.31
N VAL A 106 9.87 0.25 4.99
CA VAL A 106 8.84 -0.43 4.20
C VAL A 106 9.50 -1.20 3.07
N THR A 107 9.13 -2.47 2.93
CA THR A 107 9.52 -3.32 1.80
C THR A 107 8.28 -3.69 1.02
N LEU A 108 8.28 -3.40 -0.28
CA LEU A 108 7.19 -3.74 -1.19
C LEU A 108 7.60 -4.92 -2.06
N PHE A 109 6.80 -5.98 -2.01
CA PHE A 109 6.99 -7.17 -2.84
C PHE A 109 6.02 -7.12 -4.02
N GLY A 110 6.57 -7.19 -5.23
CA GLY A 110 5.79 -7.34 -6.48
C GLY A 110 5.76 -8.78 -6.97
N SER A 111 5.28 -8.96 -8.20
CA SER A 111 5.25 -10.26 -8.87
C SER A 111 6.64 -10.92 -8.88
N GLY A 112 6.71 -12.20 -8.55
CA GLY A 112 7.97 -12.96 -8.43
C GLY A 112 8.72 -12.83 -7.10
N PHE A 113 8.17 -12.15 -6.09
CA PHE A 113 8.74 -12.09 -4.75
C PHE A 113 7.69 -12.33 -3.65
N GLY A 114 8.16 -12.68 -2.45
CA GLY A 114 7.31 -12.90 -1.29
C GLY A 114 6.41 -14.12 -1.41
N ASN A 115 5.18 -13.95 -0.91
CA ASN A 115 4.17 -15.02 -0.85
C ASN A 115 2.98 -14.76 -1.79
N HIS A 116 2.95 -13.60 -2.44
CA HIS A 116 1.84 -13.15 -3.27
C HIS A 116 2.39 -12.75 -4.64
N ASN A 117 2.00 -13.48 -5.69
CA ASN A 117 2.49 -13.21 -7.05
C ASN A 117 1.69 -12.08 -7.69
N GLN A 118 1.82 -10.87 -7.15
CA GLN A 118 1.02 -9.73 -7.57
C GLN A 118 1.78 -8.42 -7.33
N ASP A 119 1.72 -7.53 -8.33
CA ASP A 119 2.12 -6.14 -8.16
C ASP A 119 1.06 -5.34 -7.38
N LEU A 120 1.31 -4.04 -7.21
CA LEU A 120 0.32 -3.12 -6.65
C LEU A 120 -0.87 -2.96 -7.61
N VAL A 121 -2.08 -3.25 -7.13
CA VAL A 121 -3.30 -3.22 -7.94
C VAL A 121 -4.24 -2.10 -7.49
N PHE A 122 -4.60 -1.23 -8.42
CA PHE A 122 -5.64 -0.21 -8.23
C PHE A 122 -6.94 -0.64 -8.90
N ARG A 123 -8.07 -0.46 -8.20
CA ARG A 123 -9.41 -0.72 -8.74
C ARG A 123 -10.31 0.46 -8.42
N LEU A 124 -10.92 1.04 -9.45
CA LEU A 124 -11.98 2.02 -9.32
C LEU A 124 -13.31 1.37 -9.71
N TYR A 125 -14.24 1.31 -8.76
CA TYR A 125 -15.60 0.84 -9.01
C TYR A 125 -16.49 2.04 -9.28
N TYR A 126 -17.15 2.07 -10.44
CA TYR A 126 -18.08 3.13 -10.81
C TYR A 126 -19.32 2.53 -11.46
N THR A 127 -20.45 3.22 -11.29
CA THR A 127 -21.69 2.93 -12.01
C THR A 127 -21.95 4.09 -12.95
N LYS A 128 -22.18 3.79 -14.23
CA LYS A 128 -22.59 4.80 -15.21
C LYS A 128 -24.07 5.07 -15.01
N ASN A 129 -24.43 6.21 -14.42
CA ASN A 129 -25.82 6.67 -14.44
C ASN A 129 -26.19 6.99 -15.90
N GLY A 130 -27.28 6.39 -16.38
CA GLY A 130 -27.61 6.25 -17.79
C GLY A 130 -27.70 7.56 -18.58
N ALA A 131 -27.34 7.46 -19.86
CA ALA A 131 -27.64 8.47 -20.86
C ALA A 131 -29.15 8.77 -20.87
N SER A 132 -29.52 10.05 -20.83
CA SER A 132 -30.88 10.46 -21.20
C SER A 132 -31.11 10.06 -22.66
N PRO A 133 -32.23 9.40 -23.02
CA PRO A 133 -32.58 9.24 -24.42
C PRO A 133 -32.72 10.64 -25.02
N GLY A 134 -31.88 10.97 -25.99
CA GLY A 134 -32.04 12.21 -26.74
C GLY A 134 -33.47 12.27 -27.27
N ARG A 135 -34.19 13.36 -26.97
CA ARG A 135 -35.43 13.68 -27.67
C ARG A 135 -35.08 13.75 -29.15
N ILE A 136 -35.56 12.78 -29.91
CA ILE A 136 -35.65 12.89 -31.35
C ILE A 136 -36.67 14.01 -31.59
N ALA A 137 -36.20 15.18 -32.02
CA ALA A 137 -37.07 16.17 -32.60
C ALA A 137 -37.38 15.72 -34.04
N ALA A 138 -38.62 15.27 -34.28
CA ALA A 138 -39.23 15.32 -35.60
C ALA A 138 -39.48 16.80 -35.95
N PRO A 139 -39.49 17.23 -37.23
CA PRO A 139 -39.92 16.49 -38.42
C PRO A 139 -38.81 16.08 -39.40
#